data_AF-A0A4U9TCK6-F1
#
_entry.id   AF-A0A4U9TCK6-F1
#
_cell.length_a   1.000
_cell.length_b   1.000
_cell.length_c   1.000
_cell.angle_alpha   90.00
_cell.angle_beta   90.00
_cell.angle_gamma   90.00
#
_symmetry.space_group_name_H-M   'P 1'
#
loop_
_entity.id
_entity.type
_entity.pdbx_description
1 polymer ?
#
loop_
_entity_poly.entity_id
_entity_poly.type
_entity_poly.pdbx_seq_one_letter_code
_entity_poly.pdbx_strand_id
1 'polypeptide(L)'
;MFSLFKKTLPVMLAGGMLLASQSALAKQITIGVSFQEMNNDYFVSMKQALEQAAGDIGAKLYIADAHHDVSKQINDVEDMLQKKVDILLINPTDSVGVQSAVISAHKAGAVSWRSMPRPKARWIPLSVRKL
;
A
#
# COMPACT_ATOMS: atom_id res chain seq x y z
N MET A 1 27.83 65.65 -24.24
CA MET A 1 26.41 65.61 -24.64
C MET A 1 26.30 64.63 -25.80
N PHE A 2 25.52 63.56 -25.58
CA PHE A 2 25.09 62.46 -26.46
C PHE A 2 25.34 62.57 -27.97
N SER A 3 25.84 61.50 -28.62
CA SER A 3 24.98 60.56 -29.39
C SER A 3 25.74 59.57 -30.29
N LEU A 4 25.31 58.30 -30.22
CA LEU A 4 25.05 57.36 -31.32
C LEU A 4 26.23 56.66 -32.02
N PHE A 5 26.64 55.52 -31.47
CA PHE A 5 27.06 54.38 -32.29
C PHE A 5 25.87 53.42 -32.48
N LYS A 6 25.24 53.50 -33.65
CA LYS A 6 24.38 52.43 -34.19
C LYS A 6 25.27 51.48 -34.98
N LYS A 7 25.32 50.20 -34.62
CA LYS A 7 25.67 49.07 -35.50
C LYS A 7 25.17 47.76 -34.87
N THR A 8 24.77 46.85 -35.74
CA THR A 8 23.77 45.78 -35.60
C THR A 8 24.36 44.37 -35.44
N LEU A 9 23.72 43.53 -34.59
CA LEU A 9 23.53 42.03 -34.60
C LEU A 9 24.76 41.07 -34.67
N PRO A 10 24.70 39.75 -34.28
CA PRO A 10 23.56 38.97 -33.79
C PRO A 10 23.78 37.99 -32.58
N VAL A 11 22.62 37.57 -32.06
CA VAL A 11 22.22 36.30 -31.40
C VAL A 11 23.24 35.15 -31.36
N MET A 12 23.52 34.64 -30.15
CA MET A 12 23.60 33.19 -29.88
C MET A 12 23.36 32.93 -28.37
N LEU A 13 22.08 32.88 -27.97
CA LEU A 13 21.67 32.32 -26.69
C LEU A 13 20.47 31.38 -26.91
N ALA A 14 20.68 30.35 -27.74
CA ALA A 14 19.78 29.22 -27.82
C ALA A 14 20.23 28.14 -26.83
N GLY A 15 20.31 28.52 -25.54
CA GLY A 15 20.27 27.56 -24.44
C GLY A 15 18.84 27.07 -24.30
N GLY A 16 18.40 26.23 -25.25
CA GLY A 16 17.11 25.58 -25.23
C GLY A 16 17.02 24.72 -23.97
N MET A 17 16.41 25.28 -22.94
CA MET A 17 16.09 24.62 -21.69
C MET A 17 15.21 23.41 -22.04
N LEU A 18 15.81 22.22 -22.03
CA LEU A 18 15.11 20.95 -22.09
C LEU A 18 14.13 20.94 -20.91
N LEU A 19 12.86 21.24 -21.19
CA LEU A 19 11.74 20.90 -20.33
C LEU A 19 11.65 19.38 -20.30
N ALA A 20 12.51 18.77 -19.47
CA ALA A 20 12.33 17.39 -19.04
C ALA A 20 11.01 17.36 -18.28
N SER A 21 9.94 16.98 -18.98
CA SER A 21 8.69 16.60 -18.35
C SER A 21 9.01 15.37 -17.49
N GLN A 22 9.31 15.61 -16.21
CA GLN A 22 9.31 14.58 -15.20
C GLN A 22 7.85 14.17 -15.03
N SER A 23 7.44 13.16 -15.81
CA SER A 23 6.25 12.39 -15.47
C SER A 23 6.49 11.86 -14.05
N ALA A 24 5.81 12.45 -13.06
CA ALA A 24 5.80 11.92 -11.71
C ALA A 24 5.23 10.50 -11.81
N LEU A 25 6.10 9.50 -11.76
CA LEU A 25 5.69 8.10 -11.71
C LEU A 25 4.90 7.94 -10.42
N ALA A 26 3.58 7.79 -10.51
CA ALA A 26 2.74 7.59 -9.35
C ALA A 26 3.27 6.38 -8.57
N LYS A 27 3.50 6.57 -7.25
CA LYS A 27 4.00 5.51 -6.37
C LYS A 27 3.04 4.31 -6.47
N GLN A 28 3.55 3.14 -6.83
CA GLN A 28 2.77 1.91 -6.79
C GLN A 28 2.34 1.61 -5.35
N ILE A 29 1.03 1.47 -5.14
CA ILE A 29 0.45 1.10 -3.84
C ILE A 29 0.84 -0.35 -3.53
N THR A 30 1.26 -0.59 -2.30
CA THR A 30 1.61 -1.92 -1.78
C THR A 30 0.61 -2.35 -0.70
N ILE A 31 0.02 -3.53 -0.87
CA ILE A 31 -1.01 -4.08 0.01
C ILE A 31 -0.49 -5.41 0.58
N GLY A 32 -0.51 -5.55 1.90
CA GLY A 32 -0.29 -6.81 2.60
C GLY A 32 -1.61 -7.42 3.07
N VAL A 33 -1.80 -8.72 2.91
CA VAL A 33 -3.00 -9.46 3.33
C VAL A 33 -2.58 -10.68 4.14
N SER A 34 -3.01 -10.74 5.39
CA SER A 34 -2.78 -11.89 6.27
C SER A 34 -4.10 -12.60 6.57
N PHE A 35 -4.25 -13.83 6.07
CA PHE A 35 -5.40 -14.71 6.32
C PHE A 35 -5.15 -15.63 7.50
N GLN A 36 -6.21 -15.99 8.23
CA GLN A 36 -6.17 -17.00 9.30
C GLN A 36 -5.93 -18.41 8.75
N GLU A 37 -6.53 -18.73 7.60
CA GLU A 37 -6.30 -19.97 6.85
C GLU A 37 -6.64 -19.77 5.36
N MET A 38 -6.12 -20.63 4.49
CA MET A 38 -6.53 -20.71 3.07
C MET A 38 -7.02 -22.10 2.64
N ASN A 39 -7.45 -22.95 3.58
CA ASN A 39 -7.91 -24.32 3.29
C ASN A 39 -9.41 -24.42 2.94
N ASN A 40 -10.12 -23.30 2.84
CA ASN A 40 -11.54 -23.27 2.47
C ASN A 40 -11.81 -22.37 1.26
N ASP A 41 -12.85 -22.72 0.50
CA ASP A 41 -13.21 -22.06 -0.75
C ASP A 41 -13.57 -20.57 -0.59
N TYR A 42 -14.06 -20.18 0.59
CA TYR A 42 -14.40 -18.79 0.88
C TYR A 42 -13.14 -17.90 0.89
N PHE A 43 -12.07 -18.33 1.56
CA PHE A 43 -10.82 -17.58 1.62
C PHE A 43 -10.06 -17.62 0.29
N VAL A 44 -10.14 -18.73 -0.46
CA VAL A 44 -9.63 -18.81 -1.84
C VAL A 44 -10.35 -17.81 -2.76
N SER A 45 -11.68 -17.74 -2.68
CA SER A 45 -12.48 -16.78 -3.46
C SER A 45 -12.15 -15.33 -3.09
N MET A 46 -11.98 -15.05 -1.79
CA MET A 46 -11.60 -13.72 -1.32
C MET A 46 -10.18 -13.33 -1.79
N LYS A 47 -9.23 -14.27 -1.80
CA LYS A 47 -7.89 -14.07 -2.33
C LYS A 47 -7.93 -13.67 -3.82
N GLN A 48 -8.70 -14.40 -4.63
CA GLN A 48 -8.87 -14.10 -6.05
C GLN A 48 -9.48 -12.71 -6.28
N ALA A 49 -10.51 -12.35 -5.50
CA ALA A 49 -11.13 -11.02 -5.57
C ALA A 49 -10.14 -9.90 -5.22
N LEU A 50 -9.24 -10.12 -4.24
CA LEU A 50 -8.19 -9.16 -3.89
C LEU A 50 -7.10 -9.06 -4.96
N GLU A 51 -6.69 -10.18 -5.55
CA GLU A 51 -5.73 -10.20 -6.66
C GLU A 51 -6.27 -9.41 -7.86
N GLN A 52 -7.54 -9.61 -8.21
CA GLN A 52 -8.20 -8.86 -9.27
C GLN A 52 -8.26 -7.35 -8.95
N ALA A 53 -8.78 -6.99 -7.77
CA ALA A 53 -8.91 -5.60 -7.35
C ALA A 53 -7.56 -4.88 -7.27
N ALA A 54 -6.50 -5.56 -6.82
CA ALA A 54 -5.15 -5.03 -6.82
C ALA A 54 -4.62 -4.82 -8.24
N GLY A 55 -4.87 -5.77 -9.15
CA GLY A 55 -4.52 -5.65 -10.56
C GLY A 55 -5.18 -4.46 -11.25
N ASP A 56 -6.47 -4.25 -11.01
CA ASP A 56 -7.27 -3.17 -11.60
C ASP A 56 -6.73 -1.76 -11.24
N ILE A 57 -6.10 -1.64 -10.06
CA ILE A 57 -5.49 -0.38 -9.60
C ILE A 57 -3.96 -0.33 -9.77
N GLY A 58 -3.36 -1.38 -10.34
CA GLY A 58 -1.91 -1.50 -10.51
C GLY A 58 -1.13 -1.63 -9.19
N ALA A 59 -1.78 -2.08 -8.12
CA ALA A 59 -1.16 -2.29 -6.81
C ALA A 59 -0.38 -3.60 -6.74
N LYS A 60 0.65 -3.62 -5.90
CA LYS A 60 1.40 -4.82 -5.56
C LYS A 60 0.76 -5.48 -4.34
N LEU A 61 0.46 -6.78 -4.45
CA LEU A 61 -0.19 -7.55 -3.39
C LEU A 61 0.79 -8.57 -2.78
N TYR A 62 0.87 -8.60 -1.45
CA TYR A 62 1.52 -9.66 -0.68
C TYR A 62 0.47 -10.41 0.13
N ILE A 63 0.45 -11.73 0.04
CA ILE A 63 -0.53 -12.58 0.71
C ILE A 63 0.19 -13.59 1.59
N ALA A 64 -0.31 -13.78 2.81
CA ALA A 64 0.16 -14.79 3.74
C ALA A 64 -1.00 -15.63 4.29
N ASP A 65 -0.76 -16.94 4.43
CA ASP A 65 -1.64 -17.90 5.10
C ASP A 65 -1.07 -18.21 6.49
N ALA A 66 -1.79 -17.89 7.55
CA ALA A 66 -1.35 -18.15 8.92
C ALA A 66 -1.52 -19.62 9.36
N HIS A 67 -2.27 -20.46 8.63
CA HIS A 67 -2.56 -21.85 9.00
C HIS A 67 -3.05 -22.02 10.45
N HIS A 68 -3.92 -21.12 10.91
CA HIS A 68 -4.42 -21.05 12.30
C HIS A 68 -3.33 -20.86 13.38
N ASP A 69 -2.13 -20.41 13.00
CA ASP A 69 -1.05 -20.10 13.94
C ASP A 69 -0.96 -18.59 14.18
N VAL A 70 -1.26 -18.18 15.41
CA VAL A 70 -1.22 -16.76 15.83
C VAL A 70 0.20 -16.19 15.77
N SER A 71 1.21 -16.97 16.17
CA SER A 71 2.61 -16.54 16.15
C SER A 71 3.10 -16.34 14.73
N LYS A 72 2.73 -17.26 13.84
CA LYS A 72 2.97 -17.12 12.41
C LYS A 72 2.30 -15.86 11.86
N GLN A 73 1.03 -15.62 12.21
CA GLN A 73 0.31 -14.45 11.73
C GLN A 73 0.95 -13.13 12.16
N ILE A 74 1.46 -13.06 13.40
CA ILE A 74 2.20 -11.90 13.89
C ILE A 74 3.47 -11.69 13.05
N ASN A 75 4.25 -12.76 12.83
CA ASN A 75 5.47 -12.69 12.03
C ASN A 75 5.18 -12.26 10.58
N ASP A 76 4.12 -12.80 9.95
CA ASP A 76 3.70 -12.42 8.59
C ASP A 76 3.38 -10.92 8.50
N VAL A 77 2.71 -10.36 9.54
CA VAL A 77 2.44 -8.92 9.61
C VAL A 77 3.72 -8.12 9.78
N GLU A 78 4.60 -8.49 10.70
CA GLU A 78 5.89 -7.81 10.91
C GLU A 78 6.71 -7.78 9.61
N ASP A 79 6.72 -8.89 8.89
CA ASP A 79 7.34 -9.04 7.58
C ASP A 79 6.77 -8.07 6.54
N MET A 80 5.44 -7.87 6.52
CA MET A 80 4.78 -6.90 5.63
C MET A 80 5.10 -5.45 6.02
N LEU A 81 5.16 -5.16 7.33
CA LEU A 81 5.52 -3.83 7.82
C LEU A 81 6.98 -3.49 7.49
N GLN A 82 7.90 -4.46 7.59
CA GLN A 82 9.29 -4.30 7.14
C GLN A 82 9.38 -4.05 5.63
N LYS A 83 8.52 -4.71 4.84
CA LYS A 83 8.34 -4.46 3.40
C LYS A 83 7.65 -3.12 3.10
N LYS A 84 7.28 -2.34 4.12
CA LYS A 84 6.65 -1.02 4.05
C LYS A 84 5.35 -1.01 3.24
N VAL A 85 4.48 -1.98 3.48
CA VAL A 85 3.14 -1.98 2.88
C VAL A 85 2.37 -0.71 3.26
N ASP A 86 1.67 -0.11 2.30
CA ASP A 86 0.83 1.07 2.52
C ASP A 86 -0.48 0.70 3.22
N ILE A 87 -1.01 -0.49 2.90
CA ILE A 87 -2.27 -1.02 3.44
C ILE A 87 -2.03 -2.42 3.99
N LEU A 88 -2.56 -2.70 5.18
CA LEU A 88 -2.58 -4.03 5.79
C LEU A 88 -4.02 -4.52 5.94
N LEU A 89 -4.36 -5.62 5.30
CA LEU A 89 -5.63 -6.32 5.49
C LEU A 89 -5.37 -7.53 6.38
N ILE A 90 -6.11 -7.67 7.48
CA ILE A 90 -5.97 -8.79 8.40
C ILE A 90 -7.31 -9.51 8.61
N ASN A 91 -7.30 -10.81 8.36
CA ASN A 91 -8.35 -11.73 8.76
C ASN A 91 -7.78 -12.58 9.91
N PRO A 92 -8.08 -12.21 11.16
CA PRO A 92 -7.29 -12.64 12.31
C PRO A 92 -7.59 -14.08 12.75
N THR A 93 -6.54 -14.83 13.08
CA THR A 93 -6.62 -16.17 13.71
C THR A 93 -7.20 -16.06 15.12
N ASP A 94 -6.73 -15.07 15.89
CA ASP A 94 -7.29 -14.72 17.21
C ASP A 94 -7.53 -13.21 17.30
N SER A 95 -8.75 -12.83 17.67
CA SER A 95 -9.15 -11.42 17.63
C SER A 95 -8.44 -10.52 18.65
N VAL A 96 -7.91 -11.10 19.72
CA VAL A 96 -7.17 -10.41 20.80
C VAL A 96 -5.66 -10.45 20.54
N GLY A 97 -5.13 -11.62 20.20
CA GLY A 97 -3.70 -11.87 20.00
C GLY A 97 -3.09 -11.05 18.86
N VAL A 98 -3.87 -10.72 17.83
CA VAL A 98 -3.38 -9.88 16.72
C VAL A 98 -3.41 -8.37 17.01
N GLN A 99 -3.88 -7.95 18.18
CA GLN A 99 -4.01 -6.54 18.53
C GLN A 99 -2.66 -5.81 18.52
N SER A 100 -1.60 -6.48 18.98
CA SER A 100 -0.22 -6.00 18.91
C SER A 100 0.21 -5.71 17.46
N ALA A 101 -0.12 -6.61 16.53
CA ALA A 101 0.18 -6.47 15.11
C ALA A 101 -0.52 -5.26 14.48
N VAL A 102 -1.78 -5.02 14.85
CA VAL A 102 -2.55 -3.83 14.41
C VAL A 102 -1.94 -2.53 14.94
N ILE A 103 -1.52 -2.52 16.21
CA ILE A 103 -0.83 -1.36 16.81
C ILE A 103 0.49 -1.10 16.09
N SER A 104 1.28 -2.14 15.81
CA SER A 104 2.53 -2.05 15.05
C SER A 104 2.30 -1.49 13.65
N ALA A 105 1.24 -1.91 12.96
CA ALA A 105 0.89 -1.39 11.63
C ALA A 105 0.63 0.11 11.64
N HIS A 106 -0.13 0.61 12.63
CA HIS A 106 -0.39 2.04 12.76
C HIS A 106 0.87 2.84 13.12
N LYS A 107 1.73 2.30 13.99
CA LYS A 107 3.03 2.93 14.29
C LYS A 107 3.93 3.02 13.06
N ALA A 108 3.84 2.04 12.16
CA ALA A 108 4.55 2.02 10.88
C ALA A 108 3.89 2.91 9.79
N GLY A 109 2.73 3.51 10.08
CA GLY A 109 2.00 4.37 9.14
C GLY A 109 1.11 3.62 8.15
N ALA A 110 0.95 2.29 8.30
CA ALA A 110 0.08 1.48 7.45
C ALA A 110 -1.38 1.60 7.90
N VAL A 111 -2.31 1.69 6.95
CA VAL A 111 -3.75 1.64 7.25
C VAL A 111 -4.17 0.18 7.40
N SER A 112 -4.75 -0.18 8.54
CA SER A 112 -5.17 -1.57 8.79
C SER A 112 -6.69 -1.77 8.74
N TRP A 113 -7.13 -2.90 8.17
CA TRP A 113 -8.54 -3.27 8.06
C TRP A 113 -8.79 -4.71 8.51
N ARG A 114 -9.94 -4.96 9.15
CA ARG A 114 -10.37 -6.31 9.60
C ARG A 114 -11.54 -6.84 8.77
N SER A 115 -11.49 -8.12 8.43
CA SER A 115 -12.62 -8.85 7.85
C SER A 115 -13.67 -9.19 8.91
N MET A 116 -14.95 -8.92 8.63
CA MET A 116 -16.07 -9.17 9.56
C MET A 116 -16.84 -10.44 9.16
N PRO A 117 -17.09 -11.40 10.08
CA PRO A 117 -17.83 -12.61 9.75
C PRO A 117 -19.34 -12.33 9.72
N ARG A 118 -19.95 -12.01 8.55
CA ARG A 118 -21.41 -11.85 8.32
C ARG A 118 -21.77 -11.87 6.80
N PRO A 119 -23.05 -12.06 6.39
CA PRO A 119 -23.44 -12.52 5.04
C PRO A 119 -23.02 -11.66 3.83
N LYS A 120 -22.44 -10.47 4.08
CA LYS A 120 -21.70 -9.70 3.07
C LYS A 120 -20.36 -9.35 3.69
N ALA A 121 -19.33 -10.14 3.37
CA ALA A 121 -17.97 -9.92 3.81
C ALA A 121 -17.57 -8.46 3.55
N ARG A 122 -17.17 -7.72 4.59
CA ARG A 122 -16.76 -6.33 4.47
C ARG A 122 -15.53 -6.07 5.32
N TRP A 123 -14.60 -5.31 4.76
CA TRP A 123 -13.46 -4.76 5.47
C TRP A 123 -13.90 -3.51 6.24
N ILE A 124 -13.50 -3.41 7.51
CA ILE A 124 -13.68 -2.19 8.33
C ILE A 124 -12.33 -1.62 8.77
N PRO A 125 -12.16 -0.29 8.83
CA PRO A 125 -10.91 0.29 9.29
C PRO A 125 -10.74 -0.06 10.77
N LEU A 126 -9.56 -0.53 11.14
CA LEU A 126 -9.19 -0.73 12.54
C LEU A 126 -8.63 0.58 13.08
N SER A 127 -9.13 1.03 14.23
CA SER A 127 -8.60 2.20 14.93
C SER A 127 -7.97 1.78 16.24
N VAL A 128 -6.85 2.39 16.64
CA VAL A 128 -6.19 2.13 17.94
C VAL A 128 -7.16 2.27 19.13
N ARG A 129 -8.18 3.13 19.02
CA ARG A 129 -9.18 3.38 20.07
C ARG A 129 -10.25 2.27 20.24
N LYS A 130 -10.32 1.30 19.34
CA LYS A 130 -11.30 0.19 19.34
C LYS A 130 -10.65 -1.17 19.56
N LEU A 131 -9.37 -1.15 19.93
CA LEU A 131 -8.58 -2.28 20.39
C LEU A 131 -8.69 -2.29 21.91
#